data_AF-A0A537QT70-F1
#
_entry.id   AF-A0A537QT70-F1
#
_cell.length_a   1.000
_cell.length_b   1.000
_cell.length_c   1.000
_cell.angle_alpha   90.00
_cell.angle_beta   90.00
_cell.angle_gamma   90.00
#
_symmetry.space_group_name_H-M   'P 1'
#
loop_
_entity.id
_entity.type
_entity.pdbx_description
1 polymer ?
#
loop_
_entity_poly.entity_id
_entity_poly.type
_entity_poly.pdbx_seq_one_letter_code
_entity_poly.pdbx_strand_id
1 'polypeptide(L)'
;MAIHPKCSAWRISSLRLVSASFFAALVALSPAKAEEQSKCVASPHLLWGDGEHDDTAALNAWFRGETVVWAQTHEKVGAEIADHTFLLSSVVYISSGTGRTLERFRMIWPERQETVSGGTIRSGDDPDKPPVAEGVTTIGADPDEGVPYEGPPSEPLDHGVPRHCLTS
;
A
#
# COMPACT_ATOMS: atom_id res chain seq x y z
N MET A 1 -73.36 57.35 42.12
CA MET A 1 -72.98 58.60 41.42
C MET A 1 -71.80 58.28 40.51
N ALA A 2 -71.85 58.78 39.28
CA ALA A 2 -71.10 58.32 38.12
C ALA A 2 -69.57 58.53 38.18
N ILE A 3 -68.86 57.88 37.25
CA ILE A 3 -67.89 58.43 36.27
C ILE A 3 -66.72 57.44 36.02
N HIS A 4 -66.69 56.87 34.80
CA HIS A 4 -65.47 56.38 34.12
C HIS A 4 -64.61 57.59 33.72
N PRO A 5 -63.25 57.53 33.59
CA PRO A 5 -62.69 56.98 32.34
C PRO A 5 -61.21 56.46 32.31
N LYS A 6 -61.00 55.62 31.28
CA LYS A 6 -59.92 55.57 30.26
C LYS A 6 -58.45 55.21 30.60
N CYS A 7 -58.03 54.17 29.86
CA CYS A 7 -56.84 54.05 28.99
C CYS A 7 -55.43 54.21 29.60
N SER A 8 -54.59 53.17 29.46
CA SER A 8 -53.68 53.06 28.31
C SER A 8 -52.88 51.75 28.40
N ALA A 9 -52.77 51.07 27.27
CA ALA A 9 -52.02 49.83 27.11
C ALA A 9 -50.55 50.12 26.77
N TRP A 10 -49.61 49.33 27.28
CA TRP A 10 -48.59 48.71 26.42
C TRP A 10 -47.80 47.57 27.08
N ARG A 11 -47.93 46.38 26.46
CA ARG A 11 -46.94 45.30 26.20
C ARG A 11 -46.18 44.75 27.42
N ILE A 12 -46.54 43.58 27.96
CA ILE A 12 -46.32 42.21 27.43
C ILE A 12 -44.87 41.97 26.99
N SER A 13 -44.07 41.32 27.85
CA SER A 13 -43.61 39.93 27.65
C SER A 13 -42.70 39.54 28.81
N SER A 14 -43.01 38.54 29.66
CA SER A 14 -43.14 37.10 29.34
C SER A 14 -41.78 36.53 28.92
N LEU A 15 -41.24 35.42 29.42
CA LEU A 15 -41.72 34.37 30.30
C LEU A 15 -40.55 33.35 30.47
N ARG A 16 -40.56 32.61 31.58
CA ARG A 16 -40.03 31.24 31.77
C ARG A 16 -38.52 31.02 31.88
N LEU A 17 -38.07 31.04 33.14
CA LEU A 17 -37.13 30.06 33.66
C LEU A 17 -37.78 28.67 33.80
N VAL A 18 -36.91 27.65 33.87
CA VAL A 18 -37.10 26.27 34.35
C VAL A 18 -37.46 25.21 33.30
N SER A 19 -36.42 24.66 32.66
CA SER A 19 -36.36 23.27 32.19
C SER A 19 -34.90 22.88 31.93
N ALA A 20 -34.18 22.55 33.00
CA ALA A 20 -32.76 22.19 32.93
C ALA A 20 -32.46 20.80 33.53
N SER A 21 -33.44 19.88 33.56
CA SER A 21 -33.28 18.60 34.28
C SER A 21 -33.50 17.33 33.42
N PHE A 22 -33.63 17.43 32.10
CA PHE A 22 -33.92 16.26 31.24
C PHE A 22 -32.73 15.76 30.39
N PHE A 23 -31.53 16.33 30.56
CA PHE A 23 -30.35 16.02 29.73
C PHE A 23 -29.27 15.15 30.40
N ALA A 24 -29.52 14.58 31.59
CA ALA A 24 -28.52 13.79 32.31
C ALA A 24 -28.72 12.26 32.20
N ALA A 25 -29.84 11.78 31.66
CA ALA A 25 -30.21 10.35 31.71
C ALA A 25 -29.94 9.56 30.41
N LEU A 26 -29.49 10.19 29.33
CA LEU A 26 -29.29 9.53 28.03
C LEU A 26 -27.86 9.04 27.75
N VAL A 27 -26.91 9.25 28.66
CA VAL A 27 -25.49 8.86 28.46
C VAL A 27 -25.20 7.42 28.94
N ALA A 28 -26.14 6.77 29.64
CA ALA A 28 -25.90 5.48 30.28
C ALA A 28 -26.26 4.23 29.43
N LEU A 29 -26.67 4.40 28.17
CA LEU A 29 -27.18 3.31 27.31
C LEU A 29 -26.56 3.28 25.92
N SER A 30 -25.24 3.49 25.83
CA SER A 30 -24.49 3.05 24.65
C SER A 30 -23.51 1.97 25.09
N PRO A 31 -23.83 0.68 24.91
CA PRO A 31 -22.78 -0.27 24.61
C PRO A 31 -22.31 0.09 23.20
N ALA A 32 -21.42 1.07 23.10
CA ALA A 32 -20.54 1.14 21.95
C ALA A 32 -19.74 -0.17 22.03
N LYS A 33 -20.26 -1.22 21.40
CA LYS A 33 -19.41 -2.30 20.93
C LYS A 33 -18.43 -1.58 20.03
N ALA A 34 -17.22 -1.38 20.54
CA ALA A 34 -16.07 -1.09 19.72
C ALA A 34 -16.10 -2.16 18.65
N GLU A 35 -16.52 -1.76 17.46
CA GLU A 35 -16.45 -2.57 16.26
C GLU A 35 -14.97 -2.90 16.13
N GLU A 36 -14.67 -4.18 16.36
CA GLU A 36 -13.34 -4.73 16.23
C GLU A 36 -12.82 -4.26 14.87
N GLN A 37 -11.83 -3.34 14.88
CA GLN A 37 -11.14 -2.93 13.66
C GLN A 37 -10.82 -4.21 12.92
N SER A 38 -11.50 -4.43 11.80
CA SER A 38 -11.22 -5.54 10.91
C SER A 38 -9.73 -5.46 10.64
N LYS A 39 -8.97 -6.41 11.18
CA LYS A 39 -7.55 -6.55 10.87
C LYS A 39 -7.47 -6.77 9.37
N CYS A 40 -7.28 -5.67 8.63
CA CYS A 40 -7.01 -5.69 7.21
C CYS A 40 -5.63 -6.36 7.06
N VAL A 41 -5.64 -7.69 7.00
CA VAL A 41 -4.46 -8.45 6.60
C VAL A 41 -4.34 -8.24 5.10
N ALA A 42 -3.36 -7.46 4.68
CA ALA A 42 -3.03 -7.33 3.26
C ALA A 42 -2.75 -8.74 2.71
N SER A 43 -3.44 -9.10 1.64
CA SER A 43 -3.15 -10.36 0.94
C SER A 43 -1.70 -10.30 0.41
N PRO A 44 -0.93 -11.40 0.52
CA PRO A 44 0.41 -11.44 -0.02
C PRO A 44 0.38 -11.23 -1.54
N HIS A 45 1.43 -10.62 -2.08
CA HIS A 45 1.62 -10.55 -3.51
C HIS A 45 1.80 -11.96 -4.08
N LEU A 46 1.17 -12.21 -5.25
CA LEU A 46 1.26 -13.47 -5.98
C LEU A 46 2.27 -13.33 -7.12
N LEU A 47 3.26 -14.21 -7.14
CA LEU A 47 4.23 -14.30 -8.23
C LEU A 47 3.90 -15.53 -9.09
N TRP A 48 3.74 -15.32 -10.40
CA TRP A 48 3.39 -16.34 -11.37
C TRP A 48 4.64 -16.94 -12.01
N GLY A 49 5.53 -16.10 -12.53
CA GLY A 49 6.79 -16.55 -13.15
C GLY A 49 6.59 -17.45 -14.38
N ASP A 50 5.46 -17.28 -15.09
CA ASP A 50 5.08 -18.04 -16.28
C ASP A 50 5.16 -17.24 -17.60
N GLY A 51 5.32 -15.92 -17.53
CA GLY A 51 5.36 -15.03 -18.70
C GLY A 51 3.99 -14.71 -19.30
N GLU A 52 2.90 -15.10 -18.63
CA GLU A 52 1.52 -14.88 -19.09
C GLU A 52 0.79 -13.88 -18.18
N HIS A 53 1.10 -13.88 -16.89
CA HIS A 53 0.48 -13.01 -15.90
C HIS A 53 1.42 -11.89 -15.47
N ASP A 54 0.86 -10.70 -15.25
CA ASP A 54 1.65 -9.54 -14.81
C ASP A 54 2.25 -9.79 -13.42
N ASP A 55 3.58 -9.87 -13.40
CA ASP A 55 4.38 -10.12 -12.22
C ASP A 55 4.97 -8.84 -11.63
N THR A 56 4.79 -7.66 -12.25
CA THR A 56 5.53 -6.46 -11.87
C THR A 56 5.37 -6.09 -10.40
N ALA A 57 4.14 -6.10 -9.88
CA ALA A 57 3.89 -5.75 -8.49
C ALA A 57 4.54 -6.75 -7.51
N ALA A 58 4.43 -8.04 -7.82
CA ALA A 58 4.98 -9.10 -6.98
C ALA A 58 6.51 -9.14 -7.02
N LEU A 59 7.11 -8.93 -8.18
CA LEU A 59 8.55 -8.90 -8.35
C LEU A 59 9.18 -7.67 -7.65
N ASN A 60 8.53 -6.51 -7.74
CA ASN A 60 8.90 -5.32 -6.96
C ASN A 60 8.80 -5.57 -5.45
N ALA A 61 7.71 -6.16 -4.97
CA ALA A 61 7.56 -6.50 -3.55
C ALA A 61 8.65 -7.49 -3.09
N TRP A 62 8.96 -8.49 -3.92
CA TRP A 62 10.02 -9.46 -3.63
C TRP A 62 11.41 -8.80 -3.53
N PHE A 63 11.77 -7.91 -4.46
CA PHE A 63 13.02 -7.15 -4.41
C PHE A 63 13.09 -6.18 -3.23
N ARG A 64 11.96 -5.67 -2.74
CA ARG A 64 11.86 -4.90 -1.47
C ARG A 64 12.00 -5.78 -0.22
N GLY A 65 12.13 -7.10 -0.38
CA GLY A 65 12.29 -8.05 0.71
C GLY A 65 10.97 -8.50 1.34
N GLU A 66 9.82 -8.15 0.77
CA GLU A 66 8.51 -8.54 1.29
C GLU A 66 8.23 -10.05 1.13
N THR A 67 7.21 -10.52 1.84
CA THR A 67 6.73 -11.89 1.65
C THR A 67 5.84 -11.94 0.42
N VAL A 68 6.31 -12.67 -0.59
CA VAL A 68 5.58 -13.01 -1.81
C VAL A 68 5.35 -14.51 -1.81
N VAL A 69 4.25 -14.97 -2.41
CA VAL A 69 3.95 -16.40 -2.54
C VAL A 69 3.82 -16.78 -4.02
N TRP A 70 4.21 -18.00 -4.35
CA TRP A 70 3.99 -18.56 -5.67
C TRP A 70 2.49 -18.76 -5.92
N ALA A 71 1.96 -18.27 -7.04
CA ALA A 71 0.54 -18.35 -7.34
C ALA A 71 0.03 -19.80 -7.43
N GLN A 72 0.87 -20.72 -7.90
CA GLN A 72 0.48 -22.11 -8.13
C GLN A 72 0.49 -22.96 -6.85
N THR A 73 1.46 -22.74 -5.97
CA THR A 73 1.65 -23.57 -4.76
C THR A 73 1.23 -22.88 -3.48
N HIS A 74 1.07 -21.56 -3.49
CA HIS A 74 0.91 -20.69 -2.31
C HIS A 74 2.05 -20.80 -1.29
N GLU A 75 3.19 -21.38 -1.68
CA GLU A 75 4.40 -21.40 -0.85
C GLU A 75 5.12 -20.05 -0.94
N LYS A 76 5.87 -19.72 0.12
CA LYS A 76 6.68 -18.50 0.12
C LYS A 76 7.76 -18.57 -0.95
N VAL A 77 7.93 -17.48 -1.67
CA VAL A 77 9.04 -17.30 -2.60
C VAL A 77 10.34 -17.14 -1.80
N GLY A 78 11.36 -17.91 -2.19
CA GLY A 78 12.68 -17.91 -1.54
C GLY A 78 13.46 -16.61 -1.73
N ALA A 79 14.66 -16.52 -1.14
CA ALA A 79 15.59 -15.43 -1.41
C ALA A 79 16.24 -15.53 -2.79
N GLU A 80 16.13 -16.69 -3.41
CA GLU A 80 16.67 -17.00 -4.73
C GLU A 80 15.53 -17.46 -5.63
N ILE A 81 15.48 -16.92 -6.83
CA ILE A 81 14.54 -17.31 -7.89
C ILE A 81 15.36 -17.58 -9.13
N ALA A 82 15.08 -18.68 -9.83
CA ALA A 82 15.79 -19.00 -11.06
C ALA A 82 14.88 -19.62 -12.12
N ASP A 83 15.26 -19.44 -13.39
CA ASP A 83 14.66 -20.16 -14.52
C ASP A 83 13.16 -19.83 -14.76
N HIS A 84 12.73 -18.62 -14.37
CA HIS A 84 11.36 -18.13 -14.56
C HIS A 84 11.25 -17.04 -15.64
N THR A 85 10.06 -16.95 -16.22
CA THR A 85 9.69 -15.87 -17.15
C THR A 85 8.67 -14.95 -16.49
N PHE A 86 8.90 -13.64 -16.49
CA PHE A 86 8.02 -12.66 -15.88
C PHE A 86 7.45 -11.75 -16.97
N LEU A 87 6.13 -11.59 -16.96
CA LEU A 87 5.48 -10.55 -17.76
C LEU A 87 5.46 -9.26 -16.94
N LEU A 88 5.85 -8.15 -17.56
CA LEU A 88 5.88 -6.85 -16.92
C LEU A 88 4.90 -5.88 -17.58
N SER A 89 4.18 -5.14 -16.75
CA SER A 89 3.39 -3.98 -17.17
C SER A 89 4.07 -2.64 -16.83
N SER A 90 5.08 -2.65 -15.94
CA SER A 90 5.82 -1.45 -15.53
C SER A 90 7.25 -1.77 -15.06
N VAL A 91 7.98 -0.72 -14.65
CA VAL A 91 9.38 -0.81 -14.20
C VAL A 91 9.52 -1.70 -12.96
N VAL A 92 10.58 -2.51 -12.94
CA VAL A 92 11.04 -3.26 -11.76
C VAL A 92 12.19 -2.52 -11.11
N TYR A 93 12.06 -2.26 -9.82
CA TYR A 93 13.04 -1.60 -8.98
C TYR A 93 13.74 -2.61 -8.10
N ILE A 94 15.07 -2.64 -8.19
CA ILE A 94 15.91 -3.56 -7.41
C ILE A 94 16.47 -2.79 -6.22
N SER A 95 15.87 -2.97 -5.05
CA SER A 95 16.36 -2.39 -3.80
C SER A 95 17.57 -3.16 -3.28
N SER A 96 18.62 -2.44 -2.91
CA SER A 96 19.79 -3.05 -2.26
C SER A 96 19.50 -3.50 -0.82
N GLY A 97 20.34 -4.39 -0.30
CA GLY A 97 20.29 -4.79 1.11
C GLY A 97 19.30 -5.91 1.43
N THR A 98 18.63 -6.48 0.44
CA THR A 98 17.63 -7.54 0.65
C THR A 98 18.17 -8.96 0.48
N GLY A 99 19.41 -9.12 0.00
CA GLY A 99 20.06 -10.41 -0.23
C GLY A 99 19.39 -11.26 -1.32
N ARG A 100 18.38 -10.72 -2.01
CA ARG A 100 17.63 -11.37 -3.08
C ARG A 100 18.45 -11.53 -4.35
N THR A 101 18.33 -12.70 -4.97
CA THR A 101 19.06 -13.07 -6.18
C THR A 101 18.13 -13.68 -7.21
N LEU A 102 18.12 -13.12 -8.42
CA LEU A 102 17.38 -13.63 -9.56
C LEU A 102 18.35 -14.14 -10.62
N GLU A 103 18.19 -15.39 -11.06
CA GLU A 103 19.10 -16.04 -12.01
C GLU A 103 18.39 -16.60 -13.23
N ARG A 104 19.08 -16.62 -14.39
CA ARG A 104 18.62 -17.31 -15.61
C ARG A 104 17.15 -17.00 -15.94
N PHE A 105 16.78 -15.73 -15.79
CA PHE A 105 15.40 -15.29 -15.90
C PHE A 105 15.11 -14.74 -17.30
N ARG A 106 13.82 -14.46 -17.55
CA ARG A 106 13.39 -13.67 -18.69
C ARG A 106 12.28 -12.71 -18.25
N MET A 107 12.51 -11.41 -18.33
CA MET A 107 11.49 -10.38 -18.13
C MET A 107 11.06 -9.85 -19.50
N ILE A 108 9.75 -9.75 -19.72
CA ILE A 108 9.16 -9.33 -20.98
C ILE A 108 8.28 -8.12 -20.69
N TRP A 109 8.52 -7.01 -21.39
CA TRP A 109 7.65 -5.83 -21.33
C TRP A 109 7.08 -5.54 -22.73
N PRO A 110 5.90 -6.12 -23.06
CA PRO A 110 5.36 -6.07 -24.41
C PRO A 110 5.09 -4.66 -24.93
N GLU A 111 4.58 -3.77 -24.08
CA GLU A 111 4.22 -2.40 -24.45
C GLU A 111 5.44 -1.60 -24.92
N ARG A 112 6.63 -1.94 -24.40
CA ARG A 112 7.91 -1.32 -24.78
C ARG A 112 8.68 -2.14 -25.80
N GLN A 113 8.21 -3.34 -26.15
CA GLN A 113 8.93 -4.31 -26.97
C GLN A 113 10.31 -4.67 -26.38
N GLU A 114 10.37 -4.71 -25.04
CA GLU A 114 11.59 -4.90 -24.27
C GLU A 114 11.68 -6.32 -23.72
N THR A 115 12.90 -6.84 -23.67
CA THR A 115 13.21 -8.09 -22.99
C THR A 115 14.55 -8.00 -22.28
N VAL A 116 14.56 -8.35 -21.00
CA VAL A 116 15.76 -8.47 -20.17
C VAL A 116 15.89 -9.93 -19.76
N SER A 117 17.01 -10.58 -20.05
CA SER A 117 17.11 -12.03 -19.85
C SER A 117 18.53 -12.55 -19.64
N GLY A 118 18.60 -13.76 -19.10
CA GLY A 118 19.86 -14.42 -18.77
C GLY A 118 20.54 -13.81 -17.55
N GLY A 119 21.73 -14.30 -17.26
CA GLY A 119 22.58 -13.74 -16.20
C GLY A 119 21.98 -13.84 -14.78
N THR A 120 22.42 -12.92 -13.95
CA THR A 120 22.04 -12.80 -12.53
C THR A 120 21.84 -11.35 -12.17
N ILE A 121 20.79 -11.06 -11.39
CA ILE A 121 20.56 -9.79 -10.71
C ILE A 121 20.64 -10.04 -9.19
N ARG A 122 21.47 -9.28 -8.49
CA ARG A 122 21.68 -9.36 -7.04
C ARG A 122 21.39 -8.02 -6.40
N SER A 123 20.47 -8.01 -5.43
CA SER A 123 20.27 -6.85 -4.55
C SER A 123 21.44 -6.63 -3.58
N GLY A 124 22.16 -7.70 -3.22
CA GLY A 124 23.20 -7.64 -2.20
C GLY A 124 22.64 -7.45 -0.78
N ASP A 125 23.51 -7.63 0.22
CA ASP A 125 23.12 -7.54 1.64
C ASP A 125 23.40 -6.16 2.26
N ASP A 126 24.14 -5.30 1.54
CA ASP A 126 24.55 -3.98 1.98
C ASP A 126 23.63 -2.92 1.33
N PRO A 127 22.77 -2.22 2.09
CA PRO A 127 21.85 -1.22 1.53
C PRO A 127 22.57 0.01 0.97
N ASP A 128 23.83 0.24 1.35
CA ASP A 128 24.64 1.38 0.90
C ASP A 128 25.42 1.09 -0.40
N LYS A 129 25.30 -0.13 -0.95
CA LYS A 129 25.92 -0.51 -2.22
C LYS A 129 24.86 -0.73 -3.28
N PRO A 130 25.12 -0.38 -4.55
CA PRO A 130 24.18 -0.62 -5.62
C PRO A 130 23.97 -2.13 -5.85
N PRO A 131 22.81 -2.53 -6.38
CA PRO A 131 22.60 -3.88 -6.85
C PRO A 131 23.53 -4.18 -8.04
N VAL A 132 23.80 -5.45 -8.26
CA VAL A 132 24.73 -5.92 -9.30
C VAL A 132 23.97 -6.78 -10.30
N ALA A 133 24.12 -6.48 -11.60
CA ALA A 133 23.63 -7.29 -12.69
C ALA A 133 24.81 -7.81 -13.52
N GLU A 134 24.88 -9.12 -13.74
CA GLU A 134 25.97 -9.78 -14.46
C GLU A 134 25.42 -10.73 -15.52
N GLY A 135 26.00 -10.71 -16.72
CA GLY A 135 25.60 -11.62 -17.80
C GLY A 135 24.18 -11.43 -18.33
N VAL A 136 23.55 -10.30 -18.01
CA VAL A 136 22.21 -9.94 -18.48
C VAL A 136 22.26 -9.44 -19.92
N THR A 137 21.34 -9.91 -20.75
CA THR A 137 21.13 -9.45 -22.12
C THR A 137 19.84 -8.65 -22.19
N THR A 138 19.91 -7.46 -22.79
CA THR A 138 18.76 -6.59 -23.02
C THR A 138 18.47 -6.45 -24.52
N ILE A 139 17.18 -6.45 -24.88
CA ILE A 139 16.68 -6.22 -26.24
C ILE A 139 15.62 -5.14 -26.14
N GLY A 140 15.72 -4.08 -26.96
CA GLY A 140 14.77 -2.98 -27.00
C GLY A 140 14.88 -1.97 -25.85
N ALA A 141 15.73 -2.26 -24.85
CA ALA A 141 15.89 -1.47 -23.63
C ALA A 141 16.45 -0.07 -23.88
N ASP A 142 16.07 0.88 -23.00
CA ASP A 142 16.72 2.18 -22.94
C ASP A 142 18.19 2.07 -22.50
N PRO A 143 19.08 2.98 -22.94
CA PRO A 143 20.48 2.99 -22.55
C PRO A 143 20.72 3.10 -21.03
N ASP A 144 19.76 3.67 -20.31
CA ASP A 144 19.84 3.90 -18.86
C ASP A 144 19.22 2.75 -18.05
N GLU A 145 18.70 1.71 -18.70
CA GLU A 145 18.14 0.55 -18.01
C GLU A 145 19.23 -0.29 -17.33
N GLY A 146 18.99 -0.68 -16.07
CA GLY A 146 19.96 -1.40 -15.26
C GLY A 146 21.10 -0.53 -14.70
N VAL A 147 21.09 0.78 -14.97
CA VAL A 147 22.02 1.72 -14.34
C VAL A 147 21.53 2.05 -12.92
N PRO A 148 22.35 1.84 -11.89
CA PRO A 148 21.97 2.22 -10.52
C PRO A 148 21.67 3.72 -10.43
N TYR A 149 20.60 4.07 -9.72
CA TYR A 149 20.19 5.46 -9.51
C TYR A 149 19.82 5.68 -8.04
N GLU A 150 19.91 6.93 -7.57
CA GLU A 150 19.42 7.32 -6.25
C GLU A 150 17.90 7.45 -6.29
N GLY A 151 17.21 6.42 -5.82
CA GLY A 151 15.76 6.42 -5.66
C GLY A 151 15.28 7.21 -4.43
N PRO A 152 13.99 7.58 -4.39
CA PRO A 152 13.42 8.10 -3.16
C PRO A 152 13.58 7.06 -2.03
N PRO A 153 13.77 7.51 -0.77
CA PRO A 153 13.88 6.58 0.35
C PRO A 153 12.64 5.68 0.40
N SER A 154 12.87 4.37 0.48
CA SER A 154 11.79 3.38 0.64
C SER A 154 10.96 3.73 1.86
N GLU A 155 9.63 3.79 1.70
CA GLU A 155 8.75 4.00 2.84
C GLU A 155 8.95 2.87 3.87
N PRO A 156 9.06 3.19 5.17
CA PRO A 156 9.07 2.17 6.21
C PRO A 156 7.79 1.33 6.11
N LEU A 157 7.95 0.02 5.96
CA LEU A 157 6.86 -0.94 6.14
C LEU A 157 6.48 -0.95 7.62
N ASP A 158 5.48 -0.17 8.02
CA ASP A 158 5.00 -0.18 9.40
C ASP A 158 4.28 -1.51 9.65
N HIS A 159 4.91 -2.40 10.42
CA HIS A 159 4.38 -3.72 10.78
C HIS A 159 3.87 -4.60 9.61
N GLY A 160 4.37 -4.38 8.38
CA GLY A 160 3.91 -5.09 7.19
C GLY A 160 2.53 -4.66 6.67
N VAL A 161 2.01 -3.52 7.11
CA VAL A 161 0.76 -2.95 6.61
C VAL A 161 1.10 -1.80 5.65
N PRO A 162 0.78 -1.90 4.36
CA PRO A 162 0.92 -0.78 3.43
C PRO A 162 0.11 0.42 3.91
N ARG A 163 0.70 1.63 3.89
CA ARG A 163 0.05 2.89 4.34
C ARG A 163 -1.26 3.21 3.60
N HIS A 164 -1.51 2.57 2.46
CA HIS A 164 -2.76 2.66 1.72
C HIS A 164 -3.96 2.10 2.49
N CYS A 165 -3.72 1.37 3.59
CA CYS A 165 -4.73 0.95 4.55
C CYS A 165 -4.97 1.96 5.69
N LEU A 166 -4.27 3.10 5.72
CA LEU A 166 -4.40 4.12 6.77
C LEU A 166 -5.42 5.23 6.45
N THR A 167 -6.21 5.09 5.37
CA THR A 167 -7.28 6.03 5.06
C THR A 167 -8.55 5.31 4.59
N SER A 168 -9.45 5.02 5.52
CA SER A 168 -10.79 5.64 5.60
C SER A 168 -11.48 5.32 6.92
#